data_AF-A0A966WE46-F1
#
_entry.id   AF-A0A966WE46-F1
#
_cell.length_a   1.000
_cell.length_b   1.000
_cell.length_c   1.000
_cell.angle_alpha   90.00
_cell.angle_beta   90.00
_cell.angle_gamma   90.00
#
_symmetry.space_group_name_H-M   'P 1'
#
loop_
_entity.id
_entity.type
_entity.pdbx_description
1 polymer ?
#
loop_
_entity_poly.entity_id
_entity_poly.type
_entity_poly.pdbx_seq_one_letter_code
_entity_poly.pdbx_strand_id
1 'polypeptide(L)'
;MIQKIKHHKASSFSDYFALSCTKFLRFFADTFFAGRYGHRAVVLETVAGVPGMVGGTLQHLKSLRRMQNDNGWIRALLDEAENERMHLMTFIEIAKPNTFERFLIILAQGIFYNLFFLLYLISSKTAHRLVGYFEEEAVYSYTEYLHGVQLGKYENIPAPKIAIDYWHLKKSARL
;
A
#
# COMPACT_ATOMS: atom_id res chain seq x y z
N MET A 1 3.63 0.45 -23.83
CA MET A 1 4.74 -0.47 -23.51
C MET A 1 4.62 -0.77 -22.02
N ILE A 2 4.34 -2.02 -21.64
CA ILE A 2 4.18 -2.40 -20.22
C ILE A 2 5.54 -2.21 -19.53
N GLN A 3 5.58 -1.43 -18.44
CA GLN A 3 6.82 -1.18 -17.70
C GLN A 3 7.31 -2.51 -17.12
N LYS A 4 8.59 -2.85 -17.37
CA LYS A 4 9.19 -4.06 -16.79
C LYS A 4 9.21 -3.90 -15.27
N ILE A 5 8.47 -4.75 -14.57
CA ILE A 5 8.38 -4.71 -13.11
C ILE A 5 9.77 -5.02 -12.55
N LYS A 6 10.31 -4.06 -11.80
CA LYS A 6 11.62 -4.18 -11.17
C LYS A 6 11.46 -5.04 -9.91
N HIS A 7 12.32 -6.04 -9.76
CA HIS A 7 12.31 -6.94 -8.60
C HIS A 7 13.63 -6.90 -7.87
N HIS A 8 13.61 -6.67 -6.55
CA HIS A 8 14.79 -6.81 -5.71
C HIS A 8 15.03 -8.29 -5.37
N LYS A 9 16.11 -8.87 -5.91
CA LYS A 9 16.50 -10.25 -5.60
C LYS A 9 16.91 -10.36 -4.13
N ALA A 10 16.21 -11.21 -3.38
CA ALA A 10 16.52 -11.47 -1.98
C ALA A 10 17.94 -12.04 -1.81
N SER A 11 18.73 -11.45 -0.92
CA SER A 11 20.12 -11.85 -0.67
C SER A 11 20.48 -11.98 0.81
N SER A 12 19.60 -11.55 1.72
CA SER A 12 19.81 -11.61 3.16
C SER A 12 18.63 -12.25 3.87
N PHE A 13 18.82 -12.71 5.11
CA PHE A 13 17.72 -13.24 5.93
C PHE A 13 16.53 -12.27 6.00
N SER A 14 16.79 -10.97 6.18
CA SER A 14 15.78 -9.92 6.15
C SER A 14 14.98 -9.90 4.85
N ASP A 15 15.67 -10.04 3.70
CA ASP A 15 15.01 -10.05 2.39
C ASP A 15 14.18 -11.32 2.20
N TYR A 16 14.70 -12.49 2.57
CA TYR A 16 13.95 -13.74 2.47
C TYR A 16 12.73 -13.76 3.38
N PHE A 17 12.84 -13.26 4.62
CA PHE A 17 11.72 -13.11 5.53
C PHE A 17 10.65 -12.19 4.94
N ALA A 18 11.02 -10.98 4.52
CA ALA A 18 10.11 -10.01 3.95
C ALA A 18 9.42 -10.52 2.67
N LEU A 19 10.16 -11.17 1.78
CA LEU A 19 9.62 -11.76 0.55
C LEU A 19 8.64 -12.89 0.87
N SER A 20 8.95 -13.73 1.86
CA SER A 20 8.09 -14.84 2.27
C SER A 20 6.78 -14.34 2.88
N CYS A 21 6.85 -13.34 3.76
CA CYS A 21 5.67 -12.66 4.30
C CYS A 21 4.82 -12.04 3.20
N THR A 22 5.44 -11.37 2.22
CA THR A 22 4.74 -10.76 1.08
C THR A 22 3.99 -11.80 0.26
N LYS A 23 4.66 -12.90 -0.13
CA LYS A 23 4.03 -13.98 -0.89
C LYS A 23 2.89 -14.65 -0.12
N PHE A 24 3.08 -14.85 1.18
CA PHE A 24 2.05 -15.39 2.06
C PHE A 24 0.81 -14.48 2.07
N LEU A 25 0.97 -13.19 2.37
CA LEU A 25 -0.15 -12.23 2.41
C LEU A 25 -0.84 -12.09 1.05
N ARG A 26 -0.06 -12.05 -0.04
CA ARG A 26 -0.59 -12.04 -1.41
C ARG A 26 -1.48 -13.25 -1.68
N PHE A 27 -1.05 -14.45 -1.31
CA PHE A 27 -1.82 -15.67 -1.50
C PHE A 27 -3.21 -15.58 -0.82
N PHE A 28 -3.26 -15.08 0.42
CA PHE A 28 -4.53 -14.89 1.13
C PHE A 28 -5.40 -13.83 0.46
N ALA A 29 -4.83 -12.68 0.08
CA ALA A 29 -5.57 -11.62 -0.59
C ALA A 29 -6.15 -12.09 -1.92
N ASP A 30 -5.34 -12.73 -2.76
CA ASP A 30 -5.76 -13.19 -4.08
C ASP A 30 -6.86 -14.27 -3.97
N THR A 31 -6.75 -15.17 -2.98
CA THR A 31 -7.77 -16.18 -2.69
C THR A 31 -9.07 -15.58 -2.18
N PHE A 32 -9.01 -14.61 -1.26
CA PHE A 32 -10.19 -14.00 -0.65
C PHE A 32 -10.99 -13.11 -1.62
N PHE A 33 -10.30 -12.36 -2.48
CA PHE A 33 -10.95 -11.41 -3.38
C PHE A 33 -11.34 -12.03 -4.73
N ALA A 34 -10.71 -13.13 -5.17
CA ALA A 34 -11.12 -13.94 -6.31
C ALA A 34 -11.57 -13.14 -7.56
N GLY A 35 -10.80 -12.10 -7.93
CA GLY A 35 -11.07 -11.25 -9.10
C GLY A 35 -11.87 -9.97 -8.83
N ARG A 36 -12.33 -9.72 -7.60
CA ARG A 36 -12.99 -8.45 -7.19
C ARG A 36 -11.95 -7.34 -6.95
N TYR A 37 -11.35 -6.84 -8.03
CA TYR A 37 -10.21 -5.91 -7.96
C TYR A 37 -10.49 -4.66 -7.12
N GLY A 38 -11.60 -3.95 -7.36
CA GLY A 38 -11.93 -2.73 -6.62
C GLY A 38 -12.06 -2.95 -5.11
N HIS A 39 -12.69 -4.07 -4.70
CA HIS A 39 -12.79 -4.44 -3.29
C HIS A 39 -11.43 -4.82 -2.70
N ARG A 40 -10.59 -5.55 -3.47
CA ARG A 40 -9.21 -5.88 -3.07
C ARG A 40 -8.39 -4.61 -2.85
N ALA A 41 -8.44 -3.67 -3.79
CA ALA A 41 -7.74 -2.39 -3.69
C ALA A 41 -8.16 -1.65 -2.43
N VAL A 42 -9.45 -1.42 -2.21
CA VAL A 42 -9.96 -0.75 -0.99
C VAL A 42 -9.42 -1.39 0.29
N VAL A 43 -9.44 -2.71 0.41
CA VAL A 43 -8.94 -3.37 1.63
C VAL A 43 -7.42 -3.28 1.74
N LEU A 44 -6.66 -3.47 0.65
CA LEU A 44 -5.20 -3.38 0.69
C LEU A 44 -4.71 -1.96 0.99
N GLU A 45 -5.35 -0.93 0.42
CA GLU A 45 -4.99 0.47 0.66
C GLU A 45 -5.20 0.89 2.14
N THR A 46 -6.16 0.26 2.85
CA THR A 46 -6.32 0.50 4.30
C THR A 46 -5.15 -0.02 5.13
N VAL A 47 -4.39 -0.99 4.60
CA VAL A 47 -3.20 -1.57 5.22
C VAL A 47 -1.94 -0.85 4.71
N ALA A 48 -1.90 -0.46 3.44
CA ALA A 48 -0.78 0.25 2.81
C ALA A 48 -0.48 1.61 3.47
N GLY A 49 -1.49 2.32 3.99
CA GLY A 49 -1.27 3.57 4.74
C GLY A 49 -0.67 3.42 6.14
N VAL A 50 -0.51 2.18 6.65
CA VAL A 50 -0.03 1.94 8.03
C VAL A 50 1.50 2.05 8.19
N PRO A 51 2.34 1.43 7.32
CA PRO A 51 3.79 1.42 7.46
C PRO A 51 4.44 2.80 7.59
N GLY A 52 4.11 3.74 6.70
CA GLY A 52 4.63 5.10 6.74
C GLY A 52 4.29 5.81 8.05
N MET A 53 3.07 5.65 8.55
CA MET A 53 2.63 6.24 9.82
C MET A 53 3.39 5.67 11.03
N VAL A 54 3.55 4.35 11.08
CA VAL A 54 4.32 3.66 12.14
C VAL A 54 5.80 4.08 12.09
N GLY A 55 6.41 4.02 10.91
CA GLY A 55 7.81 4.38 10.72
C GLY A 55 8.08 5.85 11.04
N GLY A 56 7.23 6.75 10.55
CA GLY A 56 7.29 8.19 10.82
C GLY A 56 7.17 8.50 12.30
N THR A 57 6.21 7.90 13.00
CA THR A 57 6.03 8.06 14.46
C THR A 57 7.25 7.58 15.24
N LEU A 58 7.76 6.38 14.93
CA LEU A 58 8.91 5.82 15.64
C LEU A 58 10.21 6.61 15.39
N GLN A 59 10.40 7.11 14.18
CA GLN A 59 11.51 7.99 13.82
C GLN A 59 11.38 9.37 14.47
N HIS A 60 10.17 9.92 14.54
CA HIS A 60 9.87 11.17 15.23
C HIS A 60 10.22 11.11 16.72
N LEU A 61 9.71 10.10 17.42
CA LEU A 61 10.05 9.88 18.83
C LEU A 61 11.55 9.62 19.02
N LYS A 62 12.24 9.07 18.02
CA LYS A 62 13.70 8.82 18.06
C LYS A 62 14.50 10.10 17.93
N SER A 63 14.11 10.97 17.01
CA SER A 63 14.67 12.30 16.84
C SER A 63 14.54 13.11 18.13
N LEU A 64 13.33 13.15 18.72
CA LEU A 64 13.07 13.88 19.96
C LEU A 64 13.93 13.40 21.12
N ARG A 65 13.90 12.09 21.45
CA ARG A 65 14.64 11.56 22.60
C ARG A 65 16.16 11.62 22.46
N ARG A 66 16.66 11.73 21.23
CA ARG A 66 18.10 11.88 20.93
C ARG A 66 18.51 13.33 20.67
N MET A 67 17.57 14.26 20.55
CA MET A 67 17.80 15.65 20.15
C MET A 67 18.62 15.75 18.86
N GLN A 68 18.26 14.95 17.85
CA GLN A 68 18.98 14.84 16.58
C GLN A 68 18.06 15.08 15.38
N ASN A 69 18.60 15.67 14.32
CA ASN A 69 17.90 15.80 13.04
C ASN A 69 17.58 14.41 12.45
N ASP A 70 16.40 14.25 11.84
CA ASP A 70 15.97 13.01 11.21
C ASP A 70 16.38 12.89 9.73
N ASN A 71 16.96 13.95 9.16
CA ASN A 71 17.37 14.07 7.75
C ASN A 71 16.21 13.87 6.75
N GLY A 72 15.00 14.31 7.12
CA GLY A 72 13.82 14.29 6.24
C GLY A 72 13.06 12.96 6.17
N TRP A 73 13.50 11.93 6.89
CA TRP A 73 12.86 10.62 6.93
C TRP A 73 11.44 10.66 7.48
N ILE A 74 11.18 11.46 8.51
CA ILE A 74 9.84 11.55 9.12
C ILE A 74 8.85 12.07 8.10
N ARG A 75 9.20 13.16 7.39
CA ARG A 75 8.34 13.76 6.38
C ARG A 75 8.06 12.79 5.24
N ALA A 76 9.09 12.15 4.69
CA ALA A 76 8.92 11.20 3.60
C ALA A 76 7.96 10.06 3.96
N LEU A 77 8.05 9.52 5.19
CA LEU A 77 7.18 8.42 5.65
C LEU A 77 5.73 8.87 5.93
N LEU A 78 5.54 10.09 6.42
CA LEU A 78 4.18 10.63 6.60
C LEU A 78 3.55 11.01 5.26
N ASP A 79 4.33 11.54 4.32
CA ASP A 79 3.88 11.83 2.95
C ASP A 79 3.49 10.52 2.22
N GLU A 80 4.23 9.42 2.42
CA GLU A 80 3.88 8.07 1.93
C GLU A 80 2.56 7.58 2.52
N ALA A 81 2.40 7.65 3.86
CA ALA A 81 1.16 7.23 4.51
C ALA A 81 -0.06 8.04 4.06
N GLU A 82 0.12 9.35 3.82
CA GLU A 82 -0.90 10.19 3.23
C GLU A 82 -1.22 9.78 1.79
N ASN A 83 -0.19 9.48 0.98
CA ASN A 83 -0.37 9.08 -0.40
C ASN A 83 -1.21 7.81 -0.54
N GLU A 84 -0.93 6.78 0.27
CA GLU A 84 -1.74 5.55 0.29
C GLU A 84 -3.17 5.80 0.80
N ARG A 85 -3.34 6.71 1.78
CA ARG A 85 -4.68 7.15 2.18
C ARG A 85 -5.43 7.82 1.01
N MET A 86 -4.74 8.55 0.15
CA MET A 86 -5.35 9.17 -1.04
C MET A 86 -5.68 8.14 -2.14
N HIS A 87 -4.91 7.05 -2.27
CA HIS A 87 -5.34 5.88 -3.05
C HIS A 87 -6.66 5.32 -2.52
N LEU A 88 -6.75 5.02 -1.22
CA LEU A 88 -7.98 4.53 -0.58
C LEU A 88 -9.17 5.46 -0.83
N MET A 89 -9.00 6.76 -0.58
CA MET A 89 -10.07 7.75 -0.74
C MET A 89 -10.49 7.92 -2.20
N THR A 90 -9.63 7.57 -3.16
CA THR A 90 -10.00 7.51 -4.57
C THR A 90 -10.79 6.24 -4.87
N PHE A 91 -10.34 5.08 -4.39
CA PHE A 91 -11.00 3.81 -4.65
C PHE A 91 -12.38 3.69 -4.00
N ILE A 92 -12.63 4.35 -2.87
CA ILE A 92 -13.94 4.30 -2.21
C ILE A 92 -15.06 4.98 -3.02
N GLU A 93 -14.71 5.90 -3.91
CA GLU A 93 -15.63 6.51 -4.89
C GLU A 93 -16.02 5.53 -6.01
N ILE A 94 -15.19 4.50 -6.23
CA ILE A 94 -15.35 3.50 -7.30
C ILE A 94 -16.01 2.22 -6.74
N ALA A 95 -15.54 1.73 -5.59
CA ALA A 95 -15.97 0.50 -4.98
C ALA A 95 -16.21 0.71 -3.48
N LYS A 96 -17.47 0.56 -3.04
CA LYS A 96 -17.82 0.73 -1.62
C LYS A 96 -17.72 -0.60 -0.87
N PRO A 97 -16.98 -0.67 0.25
CA PRO A 97 -16.91 -1.88 1.04
C PRO A 97 -18.22 -2.14 1.77
N ASN A 98 -18.63 -3.40 1.85
CA ASN A 98 -19.79 -3.81 2.64
C ASN A 98 -19.44 -3.92 4.14
N THR A 99 -20.44 -4.17 5.00
CA THR A 99 -20.24 -4.27 6.46
C THR A 99 -19.24 -5.35 6.86
N PHE A 100 -19.22 -6.48 6.18
CA PHE A 100 -18.27 -7.56 6.44
C PHE A 100 -16.84 -7.16 6.06
N GLU A 101 -16.65 -6.53 4.91
CA GLU A 101 -15.34 -6.01 4.49
C GLU A 101 -14.82 -4.93 5.46
N ARG A 102 -15.70 -4.06 5.97
CA ARG A 102 -15.34 -3.07 7.00
C ARG A 102 -14.91 -3.72 8.30
N PHE A 103 -15.58 -4.79 8.74
CA PHE A 103 -15.15 -5.55 9.90
C PHE A 103 -13.78 -6.19 9.68
N LEU A 104 -13.55 -6.79 8.50
CA LEU A 104 -12.25 -7.36 8.15
C LEU A 104 -11.13 -6.30 8.11
N ILE A 105 -11.41 -5.09 7.61
CA ILE A 105 -10.45 -3.98 7.64
C ILE A 105 -10.03 -3.68 9.08
N ILE A 106 -10.98 -3.56 10.02
CA ILE A 106 -10.67 -3.29 11.44
C ILE A 106 -9.78 -4.39 12.02
N LEU A 107 -10.12 -5.65 11.77
CA LEU A 107 -9.33 -6.80 12.24
C LEU A 107 -7.92 -6.81 11.63
N ALA A 108 -7.83 -6.62 10.30
CA ALA A 108 -6.58 -6.60 9.56
C ALA A 108 -5.67 -5.46 10.03
N GLN A 109 -6.21 -4.25 10.21
CA GLN A 109 -5.48 -3.11 10.74
C GLN A 109 -5.00 -3.38 12.17
N GLY A 110 -5.86 -3.91 13.04
CA GLY A 110 -5.50 -4.26 14.42
C GLY A 110 -4.33 -5.24 14.49
N ILE A 111 -4.35 -6.30 13.67
CA ILE A 111 -3.27 -7.29 13.64
C ILE A 111 -2.02 -6.69 12.98
N PHE A 112 -2.16 -6.13 11.77
CA PHE A 112 -1.03 -5.66 10.96
C PHE A 112 -0.29 -4.50 11.63
N TYR A 113 -1.01 -3.52 12.19
CA TYR A 113 -0.40 -2.40 12.90
C TYR A 113 0.54 -2.87 14.01
N ASN A 114 0.05 -3.78 14.87
CA ASN A 114 0.84 -4.28 16.01
C ASN A 114 2.05 -5.10 15.54
N LEU A 115 1.87 -6.00 14.57
CA LEU A 115 2.97 -6.79 14.03
C LEU A 115 4.02 -5.92 13.32
N PHE A 116 3.59 -4.95 12.52
CA PHE A 116 4.49 -4.05 11.81
C PHE A 116 5.22 -3.10 12.77
N PHE A 117 4.53 -2.59 13.79
CA PHE A 117 5.12 -1.81 14.87
C PHE A 117 6.24 -2.56 15.58
N LEU A 118 5.99 -3.82 15.99
CA LEU A 118 7.00 -4.68 16.61
C LEU A 118 8.15 -4.97 15.65
N LEU A 119 7.85 -5.27 14.39
CA LEU A 119 8.87 -5.49 13.36
C LEU A 119 9.77 -4.26 13.19
N TYR A 120 9.20 -3.06 13.14
CA TYR A 120 9.96 -1.82 12.97
C TYR A 120 10.86 -1.51 14.18
N LEU A 121 10.36 -1.79 15.41
CA LEU A 121 11.16 -1.67 16.63
C LEU A 121 12.35 -2.64 16.65
N ILE A 122 12.14 -3.89 16.20
CA ILE A 122 13.18 -4.92 16.14
C ILE A 122 14.18 -4.65 15.01
N SER A 123 13.67 -4.33 13.82
CA SER A 123 14.47 -4.09 12.62
C SER A 123 13.72 -3.21 11.61
N SER A 124 14.00 -1.91 11.65
CA SER A 124 13.49 -0.97 10.65
C SER A 124 13.92 -1.35 9.23
N LYS A 125 15.11 -1.93 9.05
CA LYS A 125 15.58 -2.44 7.75
C LYS A 125 14.67 -3.52 7.20
N THR A 126 14.23 -4.47 8.04
CA THR A 126 13.33 -5.54 7.61
C THR A 126 11.94 -5.00 7.32
N ALA A 127 11.45 -4.06 8.12
CA ALA A 127 10.17 -3.38 7.89
C ALA A 127 10.15 -2.65 6.54
N HIS A 128 11.19 -1.85 6.23
CA HIS A 128 11.33 -1.16 4.93
C HIS A 128 11.44 -2.14 3.77
N ARG A 129 12.14 -3.27 3.95
CA ARG A 129 12.20 -4.30 2.91
C ARG A 129 10.84 -4.95 2.65
N LEU A 130 10.04 -5.18 3.70
CA LEU A 130 8.70 -5.73 3.59
C LEU A 130 7.80 -4.80 2.77
N VAL A 131 7.80 -3.50 3.09
CA VAL A 131 7.07 -2.49 2.29
C VAL A 131 7.55 -2.49 0.84
N GLY A 132 8.88 -2.50 0.62
CA GLY A 132 9.42 -2.57 -0.75
C GLY A 132 8.90 -3.74 -1.58
N TYR A 133 8.71 -4.91 -0.99
CA TYR A 133 8.09 -6.04 -1.68
C TYR A 133 6.56 -5.89 -1.84
N PHE A 134 5.86 -5.24 -0.89
CA PHE A 134 4.45 -4.89 -1.08
C PHE A 134 4.28 -3.96 -2.28
N GLU A 135 5.16 -2.97 -2.46
CA GLU A 135 5.08 -2.05 -3.60
C GLU A 135 5.37 -2.74 -4.95
N GLU A 136 6.28 -3.70 -5.00
CA GLU A 136 6.49 -4.50 -6.21
C GLU A 136 5.20 -5.25 -6.62
N GLU A 137 4.47 -5.77 -5.63
CA GLU A 137 3.18 -6.44 -5.83
C GLU A 137 2.04 -5.46 -6.17
N ALA A 138 2.07 -4.25 -5.62
CA ALA A 138 1.15 -3.18 -5.97
C ALA A 138 1.33 -2.77 -7.44
N VAL A 139 2.57 -2.51 -7.87
CA VAL A 139 2.91 -2.18 -9.27
C VAL A 139 2.45 -3.29 -10.22
N TYR A 140 2.68 -4.57 -9.87
CA TYR A 140 2.15 -5.70 -10.63
C TYR A 140 0.61 -5.64 -10.73
N SER A 141 -0.07 -5.47 -9.59
CA SER A 141 -1.53 -5.45 -9.51
C SER A 141 -2.13 -4.30 -10.32
N TYR A 142 -1.55 -3.10 -10.27
CA TYR A 142 -1.99 -1.94 -11.05
C TYR A 142 -1.75 -2.11 -12.55
N THR A 143 -0.63 -2.75 -12.92
CA THR A 143 -0.33 -3.06 -14.32
C THR A 143 -1.35 -4.04 -14.91
N GLU A 144 -1.71 -5.09 -14.16
CA GLU A 144 -2.76 -6.03 -14.57
C GLU A 144 -4.13 -5.35 -14.68
N TYR A 145 -4.43 -4.41 -13.79
CA TYR A 145 -5.68 -3.66 -13.84
C TYR A 145 -5.77 -2.78 -15.08
N LEU A 146 -4.73 -2.01 -15.36
CA LEU A 146 -4.62 -1.19 -16.58
C LEU A 146 -4.78 -2.05 -17.84
N HIS A 147 -4.15 -3.22 -17.88
CA HIS A 147 -4.30 -4.15 -19.00
C HIS A 147 -5.75 -4.66 -19.12
N GLY A 148 -6.39 -4.96 -18.00
CA GLY A 148 -7.82 -5.32 -17.97
C GLY A 148 -8.74 -4.20 -18.49
N VAL A 149 -8.44 -2.94 -18.19
CA VAL A 149 -9.16 -1.77 -18.73
C VAL A 149 -8.96 -1.69 -20.25
N GLN A 150 -7.72 -1.85 -20.73
CA GLN A 150 -7.39 -1.80 -22.17
C GLN A 150 -8.07 -2.92 -22.98
N LEU A 151 -8.25 -4.10 -22.37
CA LEU A 151 -8.97 -5.24 -22.95
C LEU A 151 -10.49 -5.16 -22.78
N GLY A 152 -11.02 -4.12 -22.14
CA GLY A 152 -12.46 -3.96 -21.88
C GLY A 152 -13.02 -4.90 -20.81
N LYS A 153 -12.17 -5.59 -20.04
CA LYS A 153 -12.57 -6.41 -18.88
C LYS A 153 -13.10 -5.54 -17.74
N TYR A 154 -12.53 -4.36 -17.57
CA TYR A 154 -12.96 -3.36 -16.59
C TYR A 154 -13.39 -2.08 -17.31
N GLU A 155 -14.44 -1.44 -16.80
CA GLU A 155 -14.94 -0.20 -17.39
C GLU A 155 -13.92 0.94 -17.17
N ASN A 156 -13.59 1.63 -18.25
CA ASN A 156 -12.74 2.81 -18.19
C ASN A 156 -13.57 4.02 -17.75
N ILE A 157 -13.83 4.18 -16.45
CA ILE A 157 -14.68 5.26 -15.90
C ILE A 157 -13.92 6.60 -15.79
N PRO A 158 -14.62 7.75 -15.74
CA PRO A 158 -13.99 9.04 -15.43
C PRO A 158 -13.29 8.99 -14.07
N ALA A 159 -12.10 9.61 -13.98
CA ALA A 159 -11.37 9.68 -12.72
C ALA A 159 -12.19 10.46 -11.66
N PRO A 160 -12.28 9.97 -10.40
CA PRO A 160 -12.95 10.70 -9.34
C PRO A 160 -12.36 12.10 -9.13
N LYS A 161 -13.19 13.06 -8.71
CA LYS A 161 -12.75 14.46 -8.50
C LYS A 161 -11.57 14.55 -7.53
N ILE A 162 -11.58 13.77 -6.46
CA ILE A 162 -10.50 13.73 -5.47
C ILE A 162 -9.15 13.35 -6.12
N ALA A 163 -9.16 12.41 -7.07
CA ALA A 163 -7.98 12.00 -7.80
C ALA A 163 -7.48 13.10 -8.75
N ILE A 164 -8.41 13.75 -9.47
CA ILE A 164 -8.11 14.87 -10.36
C ILE A 164 -7.45 16.00 -9.58
N ASP A 165 -8.01 16.37 -8.44
CA ASP A 165 -7.52 17.48 -7.62
C ASP A 165 -6.15 17.16 -6.99
N TYR A 166 -5.97 15.93 -6.46
CA TYR A 166 -4.75 15.52 -5.76
C TYR A 166 -3.57 15.25 -6.71
N TRP A 167 -3.77 14.50 -7.80
CA TRP A 167 -2.72 14.23 -8.79
C TRP A 167 -2.64 15.28 -9.92
N HIS A 168 -3.40 16.37 -9.80
CA HIS A 168 -3.45 17.47 -10.77
C HIS A 168 -3.70 16.99 -12.22
N LEU A 169 -4.65 16.06 -12.36
CA LEU A 169 -4.96 15.45 -13.65
C LEU A 169 -5.81 16.39 -14.52
N LYS A 170 -5.86 16.11 -15.84
CA LYS A 170 -6.84 16.76 -16.72
C LYS A 170 -8.25 16.37 -16.30
N LYS A 171 -9.22 17.28 -16.45
CA LYS A 171 -10.65 17.01 -16.16
C LYS A 171 -11.24 15.85 -16.96
N SER A 172 -10.64 15.52 -18.10
CA SER A 172 -11.02 14.39 -18.95
C SER A 172 -10.28 13.09 -18.63
N ALA A 173 -9.48 13.06 -17.56
CA ALA A 173 -8.75 11.86 -17.15
C ALA A 173 -9.73 10.73 -16.81
N ARG A 174 -9.28 9.52 -17.11
CA ARG A 174 -10.02 8.29 -16.86
C ARG A 174 -9.08 7.27 -16.23
N LEU A 175 -9.66 6.15 -15.80
CA LEU A 175 -8.99 5.04 -15.15
C LEU A 175 -7.87 4.43 -16.02
#